data_AF-A0A4U0PJ08-F1
#
_entry.id   AF-A0A4U0PJ08-F1
#
_cell.length_a   1.000
_cell.length_b   1.000
_cell.length_c   1.000
_cell.angle_alpha   90.00
_cell.angle_beta   90.00
_cell.angle_gamma   90.00
#
_symmetry.space_group_name_H-M   'P 1'
#
loop_
_entity.id
_entity.type
_entity.pdbx_description
1 polymer ?
#
loop_
_entity_poly.entity_id
_entity_poly.type
_entity_poly.pdbx_seq_one_letter_code
_entity_poly.pdbx_strand_id
1 'polypeptide(L)'
;MKSIINIDVPSFYRSNYKILSWTIAELTDNGTTTSVQEDSVTDKEDIKEAIKDHIDNIIVVIQENGDLVDYEVKLSSNLVEPNSKAQFNEVFHEYYTGDQSI
;
A
#
# COMPACT_ATOMS: atom_id res chain seq x y z
N MET A 1 7.33 7.44 17.04
CA MET A 1 6.35 6.33 17.01
C MET A 1 6.16 6.05 15.53
N LYS A 2 6.26 4.79 15.10
CA LYS A 2 6.20 4.45 13.68
C LYS A 2 4.75 4.45 13.24
N SER A 3 4.41 5.26 12.24
CA SER A 3 3.07 5.24 11.67
C SER A 3 2.83 3.96 10.88
N ILE A 4 1.69 3.33 11.07
CA ILE A 4 1.38 2.06 10.39
C ILE A 4 0.52 2.34 9.16
N ILE A 5 0.98 1.91 8.00
CA ILE A 5 0.25 1.96 6.73
C ILE A 5 -0.34 0.58 6.47
N ASN A 6 -1.66 0.47 6.44
CA ASN A 6 -2.35 -0.76 6.11
C ASN A 6 -2.74 -0.74 4.63
N ILE A 7 -2.22 -1.71 3.86
CA ILE A 7 -2.55 -1.90 2.45
C ILE A 7 -3.57 -3.05 2.31
N ASP A 8 -4.66 -2.81 1.60
CA ASP A 8 -5.69 -3.81 1.26
C ASP A 8 -5.35 -4.50 -0.07
N VAL A 9 -4.53 -5.55 -0.01
CA VAL A 9 -4.16 -6.33 -1.20
C VAL A 9 -5.38 -6.93 -1.93
N PRO A 10 -6.46 -7.38 -1.25
CA PRO A 10 -7.70 -7.77 -1.91
C PRO A 10 -8.28 -6.73 -2.88
N SER A 11 -8.21 -5.43 -2.58
CA SER A 11 -8.71 -4.37 -3.47
C SER A 11 -8.06 -4.41 -4.85
N PHE A 12 -6.75 -4.69 -4.90
CA PHE A 12 -5.96 -4.81 -6.12
C PHE A 12 -6.45 -5.94 -7.01
N TYR A 13 -6.69 -7.13 -6.46
CA TYR A 13 -7.18 -8.25 -7.26
C TYR A 13 -8.66 -8.11 -7.65
N ARG A 14 -9.50 -7.57 -6.76
CA ARG A 14 -10.94 -7.38 -7.03
C ARG A 14 -11.22 -6.31 -8.10
N SER A 15 -10.35 -5.32 -8.19
CA SER A 15 -10.44 -4.25 -9.18
C SER A 15 -9.75 -4.58 -10.51
N ASN A 16 -9.26 -5.82 -10.67
CA ASN A 16 -8.43 -6.21 -11.80
C ASN A 16 -7.21 -5.28 -11.97
N TYR A 17 -6.48 -5.09 -10.86
CA TYR A 17 -5.25 -4.32 -10.70
C TYR A 17 -5.42 -2.79 -10.72
N LYS A 18 -6.65 -2.31 -10.88
CA LYS A 18 -6.95 -0.89 -11.05
C LYS A 18 -7.00 -0.09 -9.77
N ILE A 19 -7.10 -0.70 -8.59
CA ILE A 19 -7.27 0.02 -7.33
C ILE A 19 -6.45 -0.67 -6.26
N LEU A 20 -5.55 0.05 -5.59
CA LEU A 20 -4.90 -0.42 -4.36
C LEU A 20 -5.27 0.49 -3.19
N SER A 21 -6.25 0.08 -2.39
CA SER A 21 -6.70 0.83 -1.22
C SER A 21 -5.71 0.69 -0.05
N TRP A 22 -5.48 1.78 0.65
CA TRP A 22 -4.59 1.84 1.81
C TRP A 22 -5.05 2.88 2.83
N THR A 23 -4.57 2.79 4.07
CA THR A 23 -4.89 3.72 5.18
C THR A 23 -3.73 3.85 6.16
N ILE A 24 -3.68 4.93 6.94
CA ILE A 24 -2.67 5.14 8.00
C ILE A 24 -3.34 5.04 9.38
N ALA A 25 -2.88 4.12 10.23
CA ALA A 25 -3.53 3.76 11.50
C ALA A 25 -3.33 4.79 12.63
N GLU A 26 -2.18 5.47 12.70
CA GLU A 26 -1.92 6.46 13.75
C GLU A 26 -2.75 7.74 13.58
N LEU A 27 -3.33 7.95 12.39
CA LEU A 27 -4.19 9.08 12.06
C LEU A 27 -5.67 8.83 12.38
N THR A 28 -6.02 7.64 12.89
CA THR A 28 -7.42 7.27 13.22
C THR A 28 -7.83 7.49 14.69
N ASP A 29 -6.90 7.59 15.65
CA ASP A 29 -7.23 7.63 17.09
C ASP A 29 -7.34 9.04 17.71
N ASN A 30 -6.79 10.10 17.09
CA ASN A 30 -6.70 11.44 17.70
C ASN A 30 -7.55 12.54 17.04
N GLY A 31 -8.57 12.19 16.25
CA GLY A 31 -9.58 13.15 15.78
C GLY A 31 -9.15 14.12 14.67
N THR A 32 -7.93 13.98 14.12
CA THR A 32 -7.55 14.63 12.85
C THR A 32 -7.39 13.53 11.80
N THR A 33 -8.51 13.16 11.18
CA THR A 33 -8.58 12.14 10.14
C THR A 33 -7.94 12.65 8.85
N THR A 34 -6.67 12.36 8.64
CA THR A 34 -6.15 12.25 7.29
C THR A 34 -6.10 10.76 6.94
N SER A 35 -7.28 10.17 6.76
CA SER A 35 -7.38 8.88 6.06
C SER A 35 -7.18 9.17 4.58
N VAL A 36 -5.94 9.06 4.11
CA VAL A 36 -5.67 9.06 2.68
C VAL A 36 -6.12 7.71 2.14
N GLN A 37 -7.39 7.62 1.78
CA GLN A 37 -7.91 6.53 0.95
C GLN A 37 -7.80 7.02 -0.49
N GLU A 38 -6.67 6.75 -1.12
CA GLU A 38 -6.53 7.03 -2.55
C GLU A 38 -6.64 5.72 -3.33
N ASP A 39 -7.66 5.68 -4.19
CA ASP A 39 -7.75 4.71 -5.26
C ASP A 39 -6.73 5.16 -6.32
N SER A 40 -5.49 4.69 -6.20
CA SER A 40 -4.55 4.79 -7.32
C SER A 40 -5.10 3.94 -8.46
N VAL A 41 -5.27 4.53 -9.65
CA VAL A 41 -5.81 3.85 -10.83
C VAL A 41 -4.74 3.64 -11.88
N THR A 42 -4.49 2.37 -12.21
CA THR A 42 -3.58 1.97 -13.29
C THR A 42 -4.29 1.04 -14.27
N ASP A 43 -4.20 1.32 -15.57
CA ASP A 43 -4.77 0.53 -16.66
C ASP A 43 -3.70 -0.38 -17.31
N LYS A 44 -2.88 -1.04 -16.48
CA LYS A 44 -1.76 -1.88 -16.94
C LYS A 44 -2.17 -3.35 -17.05
N GLU A 45 -1.68 -4.02 -18.08
CA GLU A 45 -1.83 -5.47 -18.26
C GLU A 45 -0.77 -6.27 -17.47
N ASP A 46 0.36 -5.64 -17.12
CA ASP A 46 1.42 -6.26 -16.29
C ASP A 46 1.18 -5.98 -14.81
N ILE A 47 0.96 -7.06 -14.04
CA ILE A 47 0.75 -7.04 -12.59
C ILE A 47 1.96 -6.42 -11.87
N LYS A 48 3.19 -6.68 -12.32
CA LYS A 48 4.39 -6.14 -11.66
C LYS A 48 4.46 -4.63 -11.79
N GLU A 49 4.20 -4.13 -12.99
CA GLU A 49 4.18 -2.68 -13.26
C GLU A 49 3.03 -2.00 -12.52
N ALA A 50 1.85 -2.62 -12.49
CA ALA A 50 0.70 -2.12 -11.73
C ALA A 50 1.00 -2.00 -10.23
N ILE A 51 1.62 -3.02 -9.63
CA ILE A 51 2.02 -2.98 -8.21
C ILE A 51 3.04 -1.86 -7.97
N LYS A 52 4.05 -1.74 -8.83
CA LYS A 52 5.07 -0.68 -8.74
C LYS A 52 4.44 0.70 -8.79
N ASP A 53 3.55 0.95 -9.76
CA ASP A 53 2.87 2.25 -9.92
C ASP A 53 2.08 2.62 -8.66
N HIS A 54 1.35 1.65 -8.07
CA HIS A 54 0.61 1.90 -6.83
C HIS A 54 1.52 2.17 -5.63
N ILE A 55 2.66 1.46 -5.52
CA ILE A 55 3.64 1.70 -4.45
C ILE A 55 4.27 3.08 -4.59
N ASP A 56 4.67 3.46 -5.80
CA ASP A 56 5.24 4.78 -6.10
C ASP A 56 4.23 5.88 -5.75
N ASN A 57 2.96 5.70 -6.11
CA ASN A 57 1.88 6.62 -5.73
C ASN A 57 1.75 6.76 -4.21
N ILE A 58 1.68 5.64 -3.48
CA ILE A 58 1.63 5.63 -2.01
C ILE A 58 2.80 6.42 -1.42
N ILE A 59 4.03 6.17 -1.90
CA ILE A 59 5.24 6.86 -1.41
C ILE A 59 5.17 8.37 -1.69
N VAL A 60 4.77 8.78 -2.90
CA VAL A 60 4.63 10.20 -3.26
C VAL A 60 3.64 10.88 -2.32
N VAL A 61 2.47 10.26 -2.12
CA VAL A 61 1.42 10.83 -1.28
C VAL A 61 1.88 10.95 0.18
N ILE A 62 2.55 9.93 0.71
CA ILE A 62 3.16 9.96 2.06
C ILE A 62 4.16 11.12 2.17
N GLN A 63 5.01 11.31 1.17
CA GLN A 63 6.02 12.39 1.14
C GLN A 63 5.38 13.78 1.04
N GLU A 64 4.35 13.93 0.21
CA GLU A 64 3.59 15.18 0.07
C GLU A 64 2.87 15.57 1.36
N ASN A 65 2.43 14.59 2.15
CA ASN A 65 1.81 14.83 3.45
C ASN A 65 2.84 15.15 4.57
N GLY A 66 4.14 15.21 4.25
CA GLY A 66 5.18 15.87 5.06
C GLY A 66 5.57 15.25 6.41
N ASP A 67 4.75 14.37 6.97
CA ASP A 67 4.85 13.94 8.38
C ASP A 67 5.29 12.47 8.58
N LEU A 68 5.33 11.66 7.52
CA LEU A 68 5.61 10.23 7.62
C LEU A 68 7.07 9.92 7.26
N VAL A 69 7.99 10.34 8.13
CA VAL A 69 9.43 10.05 7.99
C VAL A 69 9.79 8.67 8.54
N ASP A 70 8.94 8.10 9.40
CA ASP A 70 9.15 6.82 10.07
C ASP A 70 7.83 6.03 10.09
N TYR A 71 7.66 5.13 9.12
CA TYR A 71 6.43 4.35 8.94
C TYR A 71 6.70 2.85 8.65
N GLU A 72 5.77 2.00 9.09
CA GLU A 72 5.74 0.56 8.87
C GLU A 72 4.58 0.23 7.92
N VAL A 73 4.81 -0.60 6.91
CA VAL A 73 3.72 -1.07 6.03
C VAL A 73 3.27 -2.47 6.43
N LYS A 74 1.95 -2.64 6.59
CA LYS A 74 1.28 -3.91 6.83
C LYS A 74 0.40 -4.27 5.64
N LEU A 75 0.61 -5.47 5.10
CA LEU A 75 -0.16 -6.01 3.99
C LEU A 75 -1.31 -6.88 4.52
N SER A 76 -2.55 -6.45 4.31
CA SER A 76 -3.71 -7.30 4.56
C SER A 76 -4.01 -8.14 3.31
N SER A 77 -3.91 -9.46 3.44
CA SER A 77 -3.94 -10.40 2.31
C SER A 77 -4.83 -11.61 2.56
N ASN A 78 -5.76 -11.51 3.53
CA ASN A 78 -6.55 -12.62 4.05
C ASN A 78 -7.52 -13.24 3.03
N LEU A 79 -7.83 -12.52 1.95
CA LEU A 79 -8.78 -12.93 0.91
C LEU A 79 -8.12 -13.10 -0.47
N VAL A 80 -6.78 -13.22 -0.50
CA VAL A 80 -5.98 -13.37 -1.71
C VAL A 80 -5.43 -14.79 -1.78
N GLU A 81 -5.47 -15.40 -2.97
CA GLU A 81 -4.92 -16.74 -3.18
C GLU A 81 -3.40 -16.77 -2.88
N PRO A 82 -2.86 -17.89 -2.38
CA PRO A 82 -1.45 -17.97 -1.95
C PRO A 82 -0.44 -17.54 -3.02
N ASN A 83 -0.66 -17.91 -4.28
CA ASN A 83 0.24 -17.57 -5.39
C ASN A 83 0.21 -16.06 -5.69
N SER A 84 -0.98 -15.48 -5.74
CA SER A 84 -1.16 -14.03 -5.92
C SER A 84 -0.56 -13.24 -4.77
N LYS A 85 -0.78 -13.70 -3.53
CA LYS A 85 -0.16 -13.12 -2.34
C LYS A 85 1.36 -13.17 -2.40
N ALA A 86 1.95 -14.29 -2.82
CA ALA A 86 3.39 -14.43 -2.96
C ALA A 86 3.95 -13.47 -4.02
N GLN A 87 3.31 -13.38 -5.19
CA GLN A 87 3.67 -12.44 -6.25
C GLN A 87 3.59 -10.98 -5.78
N PHE A 88 2.49 -10.61 -5.11
CA PHE A 88 2.34 -9.26 -4.58
C PHE A 88 3.43 -8.94 -3.58
N ASN A 89 3.69 -9.83 -2.62
CA ASN A 89 4.72 -9.63 -1.61
C ASN A 89 6.13 -9.53 -2.23
N GLU A 90 6.46 -10.37 -3.20
CA GLU A 90 7.77 -10.34 -3.87
C GLU A 90 8.00 -8.98 -4.55
N VAL A 91 7.04 -8.55 -5.37
CA VAL A 91 7.11 -7.27 -6.09
C VAL A 91 7.08 -6.10 -5.11
N PHE A 92 6.23 -6.18 -4.09
CA PHE A 92 6.15 -5.16 -3.06
C PHE A 92 7.50 -4.96 -2.36
N HIS A 93 8.20 -6.04 -1.99
CA HIS A 93 9.52 -5.96 -1.38
C HIS A 93 10.64 -5.56 -2.33
N GLU A 94 10.48 -5.76 -3.64
CA GLU A 94 11.43 -5.29 -4.65
C GLU A 94 11.42 -3.75 -4.76
N TYR A 95 10.23 -3.14 -4.65
CA TYR A 95 10.06 -1.69 -4.85
C TYR A 95 9.94 -0.89 -3.55
N TYR A 96 9.46 -1.49 -2.47
CA TYR A 96 9.34 -0.85 -1.17
C TYR A 96 10.69 -0.85 -0.44
N THR A 97 11.27 0.34 -0.24
CA THR A 97 12.59 0.53 0.39
C THR A 97 12.51 0.94 1.87
N GLY A 98 11.33 0.95 2.48
CA GLY A 98 11.15 1.32 3.89
C GLY A 98 11.67 0.26 4.87
N ASP A 99 12.05 0.72 6.07
CA ASP A 99 12.71 -0.07 7.12
C ASP A 99 11.84 -1.27 7.56
N GLN A 100 12.25 -2.48 7.16
CA GLN A 100 11.55 -3.72 7.49
C GLN A 100 11.97 -4.20 8.87
N SER A 101 11.08 -4.14 9.86
CA SER A 101 11.21 -4.97 11.06
C SER A 101 10.43 -6.26 10.83
N ILE A 102 11.17 -7.37 10.66
CA ILE A 102 10.65 -8.74 10.56
C ILE A 102 10.24 -9.24 11.95
#